data_AF-A0A923W951-F1
#
_entry.id   AF-A0A923W951-F1
#
_cell.length_a   1.000
_cell.length_b   1.000
_cell.length_c   1.000
_cell.angle_alpha   90.00
_cell.angle_beta   90.00
_cell.angle_gamma   90.00
#
_symmetry.space_group_name_H-M   'P 1'
#
loop_
_entity.id
_entity.type
_entity.pdbx_description
1 polymer ?
#
loop_
_entity_poly.entity_id
_entity_poly.type
_entity_poly.pdbx_seq_one_letter_code
_entity_poly.pdbx_strand_id
1 'polypeptide(L)' 'MKAYRASILYFPDPAVRQAVLQADGLLVVGPDARGRQVVQALGSHAELAPRFGGVPTEHFPSRIIAPGFIDLHIH' A
#
# COMPACT_ATOMS: atom_id res chain seq x y z
N MET A 1 9.35 1.14 -10.54
CA MET A 1 8.63 1.18 -9.24
C MET A 1 7.87 2.49 -9.15
N LYS A 2 6.78 2.53 -8.41
CA LYS A 2 6.00 3.76 -8.12
C LYS A 2 5.54 3.71 -6.66
N ALA A 3 5.44 4.87 -6.02
CA ALA A 3 4.94 4.97 -4.67
C ALA A 3 3.69 5.84 -4.58
N TYR A 4 2.87 5.57 -3.59
CA TYR A 4 1.63 6.28 -3.29
C TYR A 4 1.60 6.65 -1.82
N ARG A 5 1.38 7.92 -1.52
CA ARG A 5 1.19 8.42 -0.15
C ARG A 5 -0.28 8.76 0.05
N ALA A 6 -0.87 8.27 1.15
CA ALA A 6 -2.26 8.55 1.54
C ALA A 6 -2.50 8.04 2.97
N SER A 7 -3.73 8.18 3.49
CA SER A 7 -4.20 7.25 4.51
C SER A 7 -4.34 5.85 3.88
N ILE A 8 -3.85 4.80 4.52
CA ILE A 8 -3.88 3.44 3.96
C ILE A 8 -4.50 2.46 4.98
N LEU A 9 -5.55 1.79 4.57
CA LEU A 9 -6.15 0.67 5.29
C LEU A 9 -5.49 -0.63 4.81
N TYR A 10 -4.95 -1.45 5.69
CA TYR A 10 -4.32 -2.72 5.32
C TYR A 10 -4.29 -3.74 6.46
N PHE A 11 -3.91 -4.97 6.14
CA PHE A 11 -3.79 -6.09 7.08
C PHE A 11 -2.31 -6.44 7.22
N PRO A 12 -1.65 -6.08 8.34
CA PRO A 12 -0.21 -6.30 8.52
C PRO A 12 0.14 -7.76 8.76
N ASP A 13 -0.76 -8.52 9.36
CA ASP A 13 -0.58 -9.93 9.68
C ASP A 13 -1.70 -10.76 9.03
N PRO A 14 -1.39 -11.68 8.10
CA PRO A 14 -2.39 -12.52 7.45
C PRO A 14 -3.07 -13.52 8.40
N ALA A 15 -2.48 -13.82 9.56
CA ALA A 15 -3.09 -14.68 10.58
C ALA A 15 -4.11 -13.92 11.46
N VAL A 16 -4.09 -12.58 11.44
CA VAL A 16 -4.95 -11.74 12.29
C VAL A 16 -6.01 -11.05 11.43
N ARG A 17 -7.28 -11.22 11.82
CA ARG A 17 -8.43 -10.59 11.14
C ARG A 17 -8.66 -9.14 11.59
N GLN A 18 -7.60 -8.34 11.62
CA GLN A 18 -7.65 -6.95 12.06
C GLN A 18 -7.00 -6.03 11.04
N ALA A 19 -7.78 -5.07 10.55
CA ALA A 19 -7.26 -4.01 9.69
C ALA A 19 -6.64 -2.90 10.53
N VAL A 20 -5.60 -2.28 9.99
CA VAL A 20 -4.96 -1.08 10.52
C VAL A 20 -5.17 0.05 9.54
N LEU A 21 -5.58 1.22 10.04
CA LEU A 21 -5.60 2.47 9.29
C LEU A 21 -4.34 3.28 9.61
N GLN A 22 -3.38 3.29 8.69
CA GLN A 22 -2.23 4.17 8.76
C GLN A 22 -2.62 5.56 8.23
N ALA A 23 -2.63 6.57 9.08
CA ALA A 23 -3.06 7.93 8.71
C ALA A 23 -2.12 8.63 7.72
N ASP A 24 -0.81 8.33 7.76
CA ASP A 24 0.16 8.81 6.78
C ASP A 24 1.04 7.63 6.33
N GLY A 25 0.56 6.93 5.31
CA GLY A 25 1.15 5.70 4.81
C GLY A 25 1.85 5.88 3.47
N LEU A 26 2.80 4.98 3.19
CA LEU A 26 3.45 4.85 1.88
C LEU A 26 3.24 3.42 1.36
N LEU A 27 2.65 3.30 0.17
CA LEU A 27 2.54 2.08 -0.61
C LEU A 27 3.52 2.13 -1.77
N VAL A 28 4.47 1.20 -1.83
CA VAL A 28 5.42 1.08 -2.94
C VAL A 28 5.06 -0.16 -3.76
N VAL A 29 4.87 0.03 -5.06
CA VAL A 29 4.60 -1.05 -6.03
C VAL A 29 5.71 -1.17 -7.07
N GLY A 30 5.95 -2.40 -7.52
CA GLY A 30 6.99 -2.70 -8.49
C GLY A 30 6.96 -4.15 -8.97
N PRO A 31 7.73 -4.49 -10.00
CA PRO A 31 7.78 -5.86 -10.52
C PRO A 31 8.39 -6.84 -9.52
N ASP A 32 7.82 -8.04 -9.41
CA ASP A 32 8.46 -9.20 -8.80
C ASP A 32 9.52 -9.82 -9.75
N ALA A 33 10.15 -10.93 -9.34
CA ALA A 33 11.14 -11.64 -10.16
C ALA A 33 10.58 -12.16 -11.51
N ARG A 34 9.26 -12.18 -11.70
CA ARG A 34 8.57 -12.60 -12.93
C ARG A 34 7.99 -11.39 -13.69
N GLY A 35 8.29 -10.16 -13.28
CA GLY A 35 7.79 -8.93 -13.90
C GLY A 35 6.37 -8.52 -13.50
N ARG A 36 5.70 -9.24 -12.59
CA ARG A 36 4.34 -8.89 -12.15
C ARG A 36 4.37 -7.74 -11.16
N GLN A 37 3.49 -6.75 -11.31
CA GLN A 37 3.37 -5.68 -10.32
C GLN A 37 2.84 -6.24 -8.99
N VAL A 38 3.62 -6.04 -7.92
CA VAL A 38 3.30 -6.45 -6.56
C VAL A 38 3.58 -5.30 -5.59
N VAL A 39 3.07 -5.43 -4.36
CA VAL A 39 3.45 -4.57 -3.25
C VAL A 39 4.88 -4.91 -2.82
N GLN A 40 5.77 -3.92 -2.87
CA GLN A 40 7.18 -4.05 -2.48
C GLN A 40 7.40 -3.61 -1.04
N ALA A 41 6.66 -2.59 -0.60
CA ALA A 41 6.64 -2.11 0.78
C ALA A 41 5.31 -1.42 1.08
N LEU A 42 4.88 -1.52 2.33
CA LEU A 42 3.70 -0.87 2.85
C LEU A 42 3.90 -0.58 4.34
N GLY A 43 3.58 0.63 4.78
CA GLY A 43 3.79 1.04 6.17
C GLY A 43 3.69 2.55 6.33
N SER A 44 4.24 3.09 7.42
CA SER A 44 4.27 4.53 7.64
C SER A 44 5.14 5.24 6.61
N HIS A 45 4.73 6.45 6.20
CA HIS A 45 5.54 7.27 5.32
C HIS A 45 6.88 7.63 5.97
N ALA A 46 6.90 7.94 7.27
CA ALA A 46 8.11 8.33 8.00
C ALA A 46 9.18 7.24 7.98
N GLU A 47 8.81 5.97 8.14
CA GLU A 47 9.77 4.85 8.16
C GLU A 47 10.24 4.46 6.75
N LEU A 48 9.37 4.59 5.75
CA LEU A 48 9.65 4.12 4.39
C LEU A 48 10.25 5.18 3.47
N ALA A 49 9.95 6.46 3.67
CA ALA A 49 10.46 7.55 2.82
C ALA A 49 12.01 7.56 2.71
N PRO A 50 12.80 7.35 3.80
CA PRO A 50 14.26 7.29 3.68
C PRO A 50 14.75 6.13 2.79
N ARG A 51 14.01 5.02 2.76
CA ARG A 51 14.37 3.81 1.99
C ARG A 51 13.97 3.91 0.51
N PHE A 52 12.92 4.68 0.21
CA PHE A 52 12.31 4.77 -1.12
C PHE A 52 12.32 6.19 -1.70
N GLY A 53 13.15 7.11 -1.18
CA GLY A 53 13.14 8.52 -1.59
C GLY A 53 13.43 8.79 -3.07
N GLY A 54 14.05 7.85 -3.79
CA GLY A 54 14.24 7.92 -5.24
C GLY A 54 13.06 7.40 -6.08
N VAL A 55 12.02 6.84 -5.45
CA VAL A 55 10.84 6.31 -6.16
C VAL A 55 9.84 7.45 -6.37
N PRO A 56 9.37 7.68 -7.61
CA PRO A 56 8.32 8.67 -7.88
C PRO A 56 7.09 8.42 -7.02
N THR A 57 6.73 9.41 -6.22
CA THR A 57 5.64 9.32 -5.23
C THR A 57 4.48 10.22 -5.64
N GLU A 58 3.30 9.63 -5.80
CA GLU A 58 2.04 10.36 -5.97
C GLU A 58 1.32 10.46 -4.62
N HIS A 59 0.89 11.66 -4.25
CA HIS A 59 0.25 11.92 -2.96
C HIS A 59 -1.24 12.18 -3.14
N PHE A 60 -2.07 11.41 -2.44
CA PHE A 60 -3.54 11.54 -2.43
C PHE A 60 -4.02 12.01 -1.04
N PRO A 61 -3.96 13.33 -0.75
CA PRO A 61 -4.47 13.85 0.50
C PRO A 61 -5.99 13.64 0.59
N SER A 62 -6.49 13.42 1.80
CA SER A 62 -7.93 13.25 2.07
C SER A 62 -8.59 12.08 1.31
N ARG A 63 -7.80 11.09 0.90
CA ARG A 63 -8.24 9.82 0.33
C ARG A 63 -7.72 8.66 1.17
N ILE A 64 -8.43 7.53 1.08
CA ILE A 64 -8.00 6.25 1.66
C ILE A 64 -7.67 5.31 0.51
N ILE A 65 -6.48 4.71 0.55
CA ILE A 65 -6.15 3.54 -0.26
C ILE A 65 -6.49 2.30 0.58
N ALA A 66 -7.19 1.34 -0.02
CA ALA A 66 -7.55 0.06 0.59
C ALA A 66 -7.31 -1.07 -0.41
N PRO A 67 -7.19 -2.34 0.05
CA PRO A 67 -7.27 -3.49 -0.83
C PRO A 67 -8.54 -3.45 -1.69
N GLY A 68 -8.43 -3.96 -2.92
CA GLY A 68 -9.60 -4.10 -3.78
C GLY A 68 -10.68 -4.96 -3.11
N PHE A 69 -11.93 -4.56 -3.27
CA PHE A 69 -13.06 -5.36 -2.78
C PHE A 69 -13.17 -6.64 -3.60
N ILE A 70 -13.42 -7.75 -2.90
CA ILE A 70 -13.67 -9.06 -3.51
C ILE A 70 -15.14 -9.35 -3.30
N ASP A 71 -15.90 -9.39 -4.38
CA ASP A 71 -17.27 -9.89 -4.38
C ASP A 71 -17.25 -11.37 -4.75
N LEU A 72 -17.78 -12.20 -3.86
CA LEU A 72 -17.84 -13.65 -4.03
C LEU A 72 -19.20 -14.12 -4.54
N HIS A 73 -20.17 -13.23 -4.74
CA HIS A 73 -21.55 -13.58 -5.04
C HIS A 73 -22.14 -12.66 -6.10
N ILE A 74 -22.05 -13.10 -7.37
CA ILE A 74 -22.60 -12.41 -8.53
C ILE A 74 -23.50 -13.41 -9.28
N HIS A 75 -24.69 -12.97 -9.72
CA HIS A 75 -25.67 -13.77 -10.45
C HIS A 75 -25.67 -13.47 -11.94
#